data_AF-A0A0C1F9B2-F1
#
_entry.id   AF-A0A0C1F9B2-F1
#
_cell.length_a   1.000
_cell.length_b   1.000
_cell.length_c   1.000
_cell.angle_alpha   90.00
_cell.angle_beta   90.00
_cell.angle_gamma   90.00
#
_symmetry.space_group_name_H-M   'P 1'
#
loop_
_entity.id
_entity.type
_entity.pdbx_description
1 polymer ?
#
loop_
_entity_poly.entity_id
_entity_poly.type
_entity_poly.pdbx_seq_one_letter_code
_entity_poly.pdbx_strand_id
1 'polypeptide(L)'
;MKTKLLIPANILIPLALFGAIFTVFTVSFDLTSFGIPLAAGKFLTYIAFLCSFLVALVLISDVFRNNIPGKYLWTLGFLISGGITGLFYLRSRPKYFVQA
;
A
#
# COMPACT_ATOMS: atom_id res chain seq x y z
N MET A 1 24.17 -4.56 -16.94
CA MET A 1 23.88 -3.11 -17.03
C MET A 1 22.79 -2.78 -16.03
N LYS A 2 22.93 -1.69 -15.25
CA LYS A 2 21.85 -1.25 -14.35
C LYS A 2 20.72 -0.67 -15.21
N THR A 3 19.53 -1.24 -15.10
CA THR A 3 18.34 -0.76 -15.81
C THR A 3 17.68 0.37 -15.01
N LYS A 4 17.07 1.32 -15.73
CA LYS A 4 16.28 2.37 -15.07
C LYS A 4 15.02 1.74 -14.46
N LEU A 5 14.57 2.31 -13.34
CA LEU A 5 13.28 2.00 -12.75
C LEU A 5 12.17 2.08 -13.81
N LEU A 6 11.19 1.18 -13.73
CA LEU A 6 10.01 1.21 -14.62
C LEU A 6 9.24 2.52 -14.47
N ILE A 7 9.16 3.02 -13.24
CA ILE A 7 8.58 4.33 -12.92
C ILE A 7 9.67 5.20 -12.29
N PRO A 8 9.88 6.42 -12.80
CA PRO A 8 10.80 7.39 -12.20
C PRO A 8 10.63 7.56 -10.68
N ALA A 9 11.74 7.68 -9.95
CA ALA A 9 11.72 7.74 -8.49
C ALA A 9 10.91 8.93 -7.94
N ASN A 10 10.90 10.07 -8.65
CA ASN A 10 10.11 11.26 -8.32
C ASN A 10 8.59 11.01 -8.36
N ILE A 11 8.13 9.94 -9.01
CA ILE A 11 6.72 9.53 -9.04
C ILE A 11 6.50 8.35 -8.08
N LEU A 12 7.41 7.39 -8.07
CA LEU A 12 7.30 6.17 -7.26
C LEU A 12 7.34 6.46 -5.75
N ILE A 13 8.17 7.42 -5.31
CA ILE A 13 8.28 7.79 -3.89
C ILE A 13 6.98 8.43 -3.37
N PRO A 14 6.38 9.45 -4.03
CA PRO A 14 5.07 9.95 -3.63
C PRO A 14 3.98 8.88 -3.61
N LEU A 15 3.95 7.97 -4.60
CA LEU A 15 3.01 6.85 -4.62
C LEU A 15 3.19 5.92 -3.41
N ALA A 16 4.43 5.61 -3.05
CA ALA A 16 4.75 4.78 -1.90
C ALA A 16 4.34 5.45 -0.58
N LEU A 17 4.63 6.75 -0.43
CA LEU A 17 4.23 7.52 0.75
C LEU A 17 2.70 7.62 0.86
N PHE A 18 2.03 7.95 -0.24
CA PHE A 18 0.57 8.03 -0.30
C PHE A 18 -0.05 6.68 0.05
N GLY A 19 0.38 5.60 -0.63
CA GLY A 19 -0.08 4.25 -0.37
C GLY A 19 0.09 3.85 1.08
N ALA A 20 1.28 4.04 1.66
CA ALA A 20 1.57 3.67 3.04
C ALA A 20 0.72 4.46 4.06
N ILE A 21 0.71 5.79 3.96
CA ILE A 21 0.02 6.67 4.93
C ILE A 21 -1.48 6.41 4.87
N PHE A 22 -2.08 6.46 3.68
CA PHE A 22 -3.53 6.34 3.55
C PHE A 22 -4.02 4.91 3.75
N THR A 23 -3.20 3.88 3.46
CA THR A 23 -3.54 2.50 3.82
C THR A 23 -3.65 2.38 5.34
N VAL A 24 -2.63 2.79 6.08
CA VAL A 24 -2.66 2.72 7.55
C VAL A 24 -3.80 3.57 8.11
N PHE A 25 -3.96 4.80 7.63
CA PHE A 25 -4.98 5.71 8.15
C PHE A 25 -6.41 5.22 7.88
N THR A 26 -6.73 4.89 6.63
CA THR A 26 -8.10 4.47 6.26
C THR A 26 -8.48 3.09 6.79
N VAL A 27 -7.50 2.19 6.96
CA VAL A 27 -7.73 0.88 7.59
C VAL A 27 -7.84 1.02 9.12
N SER A 28 -7.09 1.93 9.75
CA SER A 28 -7.12 2.09 11.21
C SER A 28 -8.34 2.86 11.69
N PHE A 29 -8.69 3.97 11.03
CA PHE A 29 -9.69 4.92 11.53
C PHE A 29 -11.03 4.80 10.79
N ASP A 30 -12.10 5.25 11.44
CA ASP A 30 -13.37 5.52 10.78
C ASP A 30 -13.38 6.97 10.28
N LEU A 31 -13.29 7.14 8.96
CA LEU A 31 -13.23 8.45 8.33
C LEU A 31 -14.53 9.24 8.48
N THR A 32 -15.66 8.56 8.73
CA THR A 32 -16.95 9.22 8.95
C THR A 32 -16.95 10.06 10.23
N SER A 33 -16.18 9.66 11.24
CA SER A 33 -16.00 10.45 12.47
C SER A 33 -15.29 11.79 12.25
N PHE A 34 -14.58 11.94 11.12
CA PHE A 34 -13.94 13.19 10.70
C PHE A 34 -14.80 14.00 9.72
N GLY A 35 -16.07 13.63 9.53
CA GLY A 35 -16.97 14.29 8.58
C GLY A 35 -16.76 13.90 7.11
N ILE A 36 -15.92 12.89 6.83
CA ILE A 36 -15.69 12.40 5.47
C ILE A 36 -16.83 11.42 5.11
N PRO A 37 -17.55 11.63 3.99
CA PRO A 37 -18.59 10.71 3.56
C PRO A 37 -18.07 9.29 3.37
N LEU A 38 -18.88 8.28 3.72
CA LEU A 38 -18.48 6.87 3.62
C LEU A 38 -17.99 6.48 2.22
N ALA A 39 -18.66 6.96 1.18
CA ALA A 39 -18.28 6.71 -0.21
C ALA A 39 -16.87 7.26 -0.53
N ALA A 40 -16.58 8.48 -0.08
CA ALA A 40 -15.26 9.10 -0.25
C ALA A 40 -14.18 8.37 0.55
N GLY A 41 -14.50 7.92 1.77
CA GLY A 41 -13.60 7.12 2.60
C GLY A 41 -13.25 5.77 1.97
N LYS A 42 -14.25 5.05 1.43
CA LYS A 42 -14.05 3.79 0.70
C LYS A 42 -13.20 4.00 -0.56
N PHE A 43 -13.50 5.05 -1.33
CA PHE A 43 -12.74 5.42 -2.52
C PHE A 43 -11.26 5.68 -2.19
N LEU A 44 -10.99 6.43 -1.11
CA LEU A 44 -9.64 6.69 -0.63
C LEU A 44 -8.89 5.42 -0.22
N THR A 45 -9.56 4.49 0.47
CA THR A 45 -8.99 3.17 0.80
C THR A 45 -8.62 2.38 -0.46
N TYR A 46 -9.50 2.34 -1.47
CA TYR A 46 -9.21 1.64 -2.72
C TYR A 46 -8.00 2.22 -3.46
N ILE A 47 -7.91 3.55 -3.56
CA ILE A 47 -6.75 4.20 -4.19
C ILE A 47 -5.48 3.90 -3.40
N ALA A 48 -5.53 3.99 -2.06
CA ALA A 48 -4.38 3.72 -1.22
C ALA A 48 -3.85 2.28 -1.41
N PHE A 49 -4.74 1.28 -1.43
CA PHE A 49 -4.37 -0.09 -1.72
C PHE A 49 -3.81 -0.28 -3.13
N LEU A 50 -4.42 0.36 -4.14
CA LEU A 50 -3.94 0.29 -5.52
C LEU A 50 -2.54 0.89 -5.65
N CYS A 51 -2.28 2.06 -5.05
CA CYS A 51 -0.96 2.68 -5.03
C CYS A 51 0.07 1.77 -4.36
N SER A 52 -0.23 1.23 -3.18
CA SER A 52 0.66 0.28 -2.48
C SER A 52 0.97 -0.95 -3.32
N PHE A 53 -0.04 -1.50 -4.00
CA PHE A 53 0.12 -2.66 -4.89
C PHE A 53 1.02 -2.35 -6.10
N LEU A 54 0.78 -1.23 -6.78
CA LEU A 54 1.59 -0.80 -7.93
C LEU A 54 3.05 -0.56 -7.53
N VAL A 55 3.28 0.07 -6.38
CA VAL A 55 4.62 0.28 -5.83
C VAL A 55 5.32 -1.06 -5.60
N ALA A 56 4.64 -2.02 -4.96
CA ALA A 56 5.19 -3.35 -4.73
C ALA A 56 5.57 -4.04 -6.06
N LEU A 57 4.70 -4.02 -7.08
CA LEU A 57 4.98 -4.61 -8.39
C LEU A 57 6.22 -3.98 -9.06
N VAL A 58 6.32 -2.64 -9.04
CA VAL A 58 7.45 -1.92 -9.63
C VAL A 58 8.76 -2.27 -8.91
N LEU A 59 8.76 -2.30 -7.58
CA LEU A 59 9.94 -2.62 -6.79
C LEU A 59 10.36 -4.09 -6.94
N ILE A 60 9.40 -5.02 -6.98
CA ILE A 60 9.66 -6.44 -7.26
C ILE A 60 10.29 -6.57 -8.66
N SER A 61 9.68 -5.95 -9.67
CA SER A 61 10.23 -5.99 -11.04
C SER A 61 11.65 -5.41 -11.09
N ASP A 62 11.93 -4.31 -10.38
CA ASP A 62 13.25 -3.71 -10.33
C ASP A 62 14.31 -4.64 -9.75
N VAL A 63 14.04 -5.28 -8.59
CA VAL A 63 15.02 -6.18 -7.96
C VAL A 63 15.33 -7.40 -8.82
N PHE A 64 14.35 -7.90 -9.59
CA PHE A 64 14.57 -9.00 -10.53
C PHE A 64 15.31 -8.54 -11.80
N ARG A 65 14.89 -7.43 -12.41
CA ARG A 65 15.52 -6.90 -13.64
C ARG A 65 16.98 -6.51 -13.42
N ASN A 66 17.32 -5.99 -12.25
CA ASN A 66 18.68 -5.60 -11.90
C ASN A 66 19.48 -6.71 -11.21
N ASN A 67 18.92 -7.92 -11.06
CA ASN A 67 19.52 -9.06 -10.39
C ASN A 67 20.13 -8.70 -9.01
N ILE A 68 19.37 -7.95 -8.21
CA ILE A 68 19.83 -7.47 -6.90
C ILE A 68 20.08 -8.66 -5.97
N PRO A 69 21.21 -8.71 -5.24
CA PRO A 69 21.46 -9.73 -4.23
C PRO A 69 20.31 -9.83 -3.23
N GLY A 70 19.82 -11.04 -2.98
CA GLY A 70 18.69 -11.24 -2.08
C GLY A 70 17.32 -10.81 -2.64
N LYS A 71 17.15 -10.66 -3.97
CA LYS A 71 15.87 -10.32 -4.63
C LYS A 71 14.64 -11.06 -4.10
N TYR A 72 14.78 -12.33 -3.71
CA TYR A 72 13.70 -13.11 -3.10
C TYR A 72 13.33 -12.61 -1.70
N LEU A 73 14.32 -12.26 -0.87
CA LEU A 73 14.10 -11.67 0.46
C LEU A 73 13.49 -10.26 0.33
N TRP A 74 13.96 -9.45 -0.63
CA TRP A 74 13.36 -8.16 -0.92
C TRP A 74 11.90 -8.29 -1.33
N THR A 75 11.59 -9.23 -2.24
CA THR A 75 10.21 -9.52 -2.66
C THR A 75 9.34 -9.92 -1.47
N LEU A 76 9.84 -10.80 -0.61
CA LEU A 76 9.15 -11.19 0.62
C LEU A 76 8.90 -9.97 1.52
N GLY A 77 9.91 -9.11 1.71
CA GLY A 77 9.77 -7.86 2.47
C GLY A 77 8.71 -6.92 1.88
N PHE A 78 8.67 -6.75 0.56
CA PHE A 78 7.64 -5.93 -0.10
C PHE A 78 6.23 -6.51 0.10
N LEU A 79 6.08 -7.83 0.04
CA LEU A 79 4.79 -8.49 0.24
C LEU A 79 4.35 -8.50 1.72
N ILE A 80 5.28 -8.52 2.68
CA ILE A 80 5.01 -8.44 4.11
C ILE A 80 4.33 -7.11 4.51
N SER A 81 4.43 -6.06 3.70
CA SER A 81 3.64 -4.83 3.89
C SER A 81 2.12 -5.12 3.98
N GLY A 82 1.64 -6.17 3.32
CA GLY A 82 0.28 -6.68 3.47
C GLY A 82 -0.01 -7.23 4.86
N GLY A 83 0.97 -7.87 5.51
CA GLY A 83 0.88 -8.34 6.89
C GLY A 83 0.72 -7.18 7.88
N ILE A 84 1.49 -6.10 7.70
CA ILE A 84 1.35 -4.87 8.51
C ILE A 84 -0.07 -4.29 8.35
N THR A 85 -0.54 -4.18 7.10
CA THR A 85 -1.91 -3.74 6.81
C THR A 85 -2.96 -4.66 7.44
N GLY A 86 -2.71 -5.97 7.42
CA GLY A 86 -3.54 -6.98 8.06
C GLY A 86 -3.69 -6.79 9.57
N LEU A 87 -2.63 -6.37 10.28
CA LEU A 87 -2.71 -6.06 11.71
C LEU A 87 -3.70 -4.92 12.00
N PHE A 88 -3.64 -3.85 11.21
CA PHE A 88 -4.58 -2.73 11.32
C PHE A 88 -6.00 -3.16 10.95
N TYR A 89 -6.16 -3.97 9.90
CA TYR A 89 -7.46 -4.52 9.52
C TYR A 89 -8.07 -5.36 10.63
N LEU A 90 -7.29 -6.25 11.27
CA LEU A 90 -7.79 -7.10 12.35
C LEU A 90 -8.26 -6.28 13.56
N ARG A 91 -7.52 -5.22 13.93
CA ARG A 91 -7.91 -4.30 15.00
C ARG A 91 -9.20 -3.55 14.66
N SER A 92 -9.32 -3.12 13.42
CA SER A 92 -10.46 -2.34 12.92
C SER A 92 -11.45 -3.23 12.17
N ARG A 93 -11.48 -4.54 12.43
CA ARG A 93 -12.38 -5.46 11.75
C ARG A 93 -13.86 -5.18 12.07
N PRO A 94 -14.25 -4.85 13.32
CA PRO A 94 -15.65 -4.59 13.66
C PRO A 94 -16.32 -3.46 12.86
N LYS A 95 -15.60 -2.39 12.49
CA LYS A 95 -16.18 -1.27 11.71
C LYS A 95 -16.66 -1.68 10.32
N TYR A 96 -16.18 -2.80 9.79
CA TYR A 96 -16.63 -3.33 8.50
C TYR A 96 -17.89 -4.20 8.60
N PHE A 97 -18.26 -4.66 9.81
CA PHE A 97 -19.47 -5.46 10.03
C PHE A 97 -20.68 -4.63 10.45
N VAL A 98 -20.47 -3.46 11.05
CA VAL A 98 -21.54 -2.53 11.48
C VAL A 98 -22.12 -1.75 10.30
N GLN A 99 -21.48 -1.80 9.12
CA GLN A 99 -21.89 -1.09 7.90
C GLN A 99 -22.74 -1.94 6.94
N ALA A 100 -23.32 -3.07 7.41
CA ALA A 100 -24.19 -3.95 6.63
C ALA A 100 -25.67 -3.64 6.89
#